data_AF-A0AAE6MKJ2-F1
#
_entry.id   AF-A0AAE6MKJ2-F1
#
_cell.length_a   1.000
_cell.length_b   1.000
_cell.length_c   1.000
_cell.angle_alpha   90.00
_cell.angle_beta   90.00
_cell.angle_gamma   90.00
#
_symmetry.space_group_name_H-M   'P 1'
#
loop_
_entity.id
_entity.type
_entity.pdbx_description
1 polymer ?
#
loop_
_entity_poly.entity_id
_entity_poly.type
_entity_poly.pdbx_seq_one_letter_code
_entity_poly.pdbx_strand_id
1 'polypeptide(L)'
;MVTGTGYAAIIINLLFNFNLDKMNKITKVLLLAGLLSAGAFTTNAQIVVRVRPARPVAVIRRPPPPSPRHVWVEEDWVLSSGRYVWHGGYWAAPPRPRAFYVPGHWRNTPRGSVWVPGHWR
;
A
#
# COMPACT_ATOMS: atom_id res chain seq x y z
N MET A 1 46.96 -6.11 51.59
CA MET A 1 45.74 -6.72 51.01
C MET A 1 44.75 -5.63 50.62
N VAL A 2 44.97 -4.89 49.53
CA VAL A 2 43.97 -3.98 48.96
C VAL A 2 44.31 -3.80 47.48
N THR A 3 43.70 -4.56 46.56
CA THR A 3 43.63 -4.26 45.10
C THR A 3 42.83 -5.36 44.37
N GLY A 4 41.54 -5.53 44.68
CA GLY A 4 40.69 -6.53 44.00
C GLY A 4 39.35 -5.99 43.46
N THR A 5 38.85 -4.88 44.02
CA THR A 5 37.49 -4.40 43.76
C THR A 5 37.39 -3.41 42.59
N GLY A 6 38.44 -2.66 42.28
CA GLY A 6 38.42 -1.65 41.21
C GLY A 6 38.40 -2.22 39.79
N TYR A 7 39.17 -3.28 39.53
CA TYR A 7 39.28 -3.88 38.19
C TYR A 7 38.00 -4.60 37.75
N ALA A 8 37.35 -5.32 38.66
CA ALA A 8 36.06 -5.97 38.39
C ALA A 8 34.97 -4.93 38.07
N ALA A 9 34.93 -3.82 38.81
CA ALA A 9 33.98 -2.74 38.56
C ALA A 9 34.23 -2.05 37.20
N ILE A 10 35.48 -1.82 36.80
CA ILE A 10 35.83 -1.23 35.51
C ILE A 10 35.45 -2.16 34.34
N ILE A 11 35.75 -3.46 34.45
CA ILE A 11 35.40 -4.44 33.41
C ILE A 11 33.87 -4.59 33.28
N ILE A 12 33.14 -4.64 34.40
CA ILE A 12 31.68 -4.70 34.39
C ILE A 12 31.10 -3.43 33.74
N ASN A 13 31.61 -2.25 34.07
CA ASN A 13 31.11 -0.98 33.52
C ASN A 13 31.43 -0.84 32.01
N LEU A 14 32.59 -1.33 31.56
CA LEU A 14 32.93 -1.38 30.13
C LEU A 14 32.07 -2.38 29.35
N LEU A 15 31.82 -3.58 29.91
CA LEU A 15 30.96 -4.59 29.29
C LEU A 15 29.48 -4.19 29.27
N PHE A 16 29.02 -3.43 30.27
CA PHE A 16 27.65 -2.90 30.33
C PHE A 16 27.47 -1.72 29.36
N ASN A 17 28.40 -0.75 29.33
CA ASN A 17 28.35 0.38 28.39
C ASN A 17 28.47 -0.06 26.92
N PHE A 18 29.31 -1.06 26.62
CA PHE A 18 29.43 -1.61 25.27
C PHE A 18 28.13 -2.25 24.77
N ASN A 19 27.37 -2.93 25.66
CA ASN A 19 26.08 -3.53 25.30
C ASN A 19 24.99 -2.47 25.07
N LEU A 20 24.96 -1.41 25.89
CA LEU A 20 23.97 -0.33 25.79
C LEU A 20 24.14 0.51 24.50
N ASP A 21 25.38 0.80 24.09
CA ASP A 21 25.66 1.56 22.86
C ASP A 21 25.31 0.80 21.58
N LYS A 22 25.45 -0.53 21.59
CA LYS A 22 25.12 -1.39 20.46
C LYS A 22 23.62 -1.47 20.23
N MET A 23 22.83 -1.59 21.31
CA MET A 23 21.36 -1.64 21.25
C MET A 23 20.76 -0.33 20.71
N ASN A 24 21.24 0.84 21.15
CA ASN A 24 20.73 2.14 20.69
C ASN A 24 21.00 2.43 19.21
N LYS A 25 22.11 1.93 18.66
CA LYS A 25 22.44 2.06 17.23
C LYS A 25 21.57 1.13 16.39
N ILE A 26 21.35 -0.11 16.84
CA ILE A 26 20.50 -1.09 16.15
C ILE A 26 19.04 -0.61 16.11
N THR A 27 18.52 -0.06 17.21
CA THR A 27 17.15 0.50 17.25
C THR A 27 16.99 1.68 16.29
N LYS A 28 17.98 2.59 16.21
CA LYS A 28 17.94 3.72 15.25
C LYS A 28 18.00 3.25 13.80
N VAL A 29 18.81 2.22 13.50
CA VAL A 29 18.91 1.62 12.16
C VAL A 29 17.61 0.91 11.77
N LEU A 30 16.98 0.18 12.70
CA LEU A 30 15.69 -0.47 12.45
C LEU A 30 14.56 0.55 12.24
N LEU A 31 14.56 1.66 12.98
CA LEU A 31 13.61 2.75 12.79
C LEU A 31 13.81 3.47 11.44
N LEU A 32 15.06 3.71 11.02
CA LEU A 32 15.35 4.28 9.69
C LEU A 32 14.96 3.32 8.55
N ALA A 33 15.22 2.02 8.70
CA ALA A 33 14.85 1.01 7.71
C ALA A 33 13.33 0.82 7.60
N GLY A 34 12.61 0.90 8.73
CA GLY A 34 11.15 0.86 8.76
C GLY A 34 10.51 2.07 8.07
N LEU A 35 11.14 3.25 8.15
CA LEU A 35 10.63 4.48 7.53
C LEU A 35 10.71 4.48 5.99
N LEU A 36 11.61 3.67 5.40
CA LEU A 36 11.72 3.48 3.95
C LEU A 36 10.67 2.51 3.37
N SER A 37 9.93 1.81 4.23
CA SER A 37 8.87 0.88 3.83
C SER A 37 7.49 1.56 3.77
N ALA A 38 7.40 2.83 4.17
CA ALA A 38 6.17 3.61 4.19
C ALA A 38 6.02 4.40 2.88
N GLY A 39 5.41 3.75 1.88
CA GLY A 39 4.79 4.46 0.76
C GLY A 39 5.29 4.03 -0.61
N ALA A 40 4.84 2.88 -1.09
CA ALA A 40 4.62 2.72 -2.52
C ALA A 40 3.45 3.64 -2.91
N PHE A 41 3.69 4.95 -2.99
CA PHE A 41 2.76 5.84 -3.67
C PHE A 41 2.82 5.47 -5.14
N THR A 42 1.84 4.71 -5.61
CA THR A 42 1.63 4.56 -7.05
C THR A 42 1.21 5.93 -7.57
N THR A 43 2.17 6.75 -7.99
CA THR A 43 1.89 7.97 -8.74
C THR A 43 1.32 7.52 -10.08
N ASN A 44 -0.01 7.53 -10.18
CA ASN A 44 -0.70 7.39 -11.45
C ASN A 44 -0.92 8.79 -11.97
N ALA A 45 -0.20 9.17 -13.04
CA ALA A 45 -0.46 10.42 -13.74
C ALA A 45 -1.92 10.41 -14.23
N GLN A 46 -2.84 11.14 -13.61
CA GLN A 46 -4.23 11.16 -14.08
C GLN A 46 -4.32 11.87 -15.44
N ILE A 47 -4.80 11.18 -16.46
CA ILE A 47 -5.05 11.77 -17.78
C ILE A 47 -6.51 12.21 -17.86
N VAL A 48 -6.72 13.47 -18.25
CA VAL A 48 -8.07 13.99 -18.51
C VAL A 48 -8.45 13.64 -19.94
N VAL A 49 -9.52 12.88 -20.12
CA VAL A 49 -10.05 12.54 -21.45
C VAL A 49 -11.22 13.45 -21.80
N ARG A 50 -11.20 14.07 -22.99
CA ARG A 50 -12.33 14.90 -23.46
C ARG A 50 -13.57 14.07 -23.76
N VAL A 51 -13.39 12.89 -24.35
CA VAL A 51 -14.45 11.93 -24.65
C VAL A 51 -14.17 10.66 -23.88
N ARG A 52 -15.17 10.15 -23.16
CA ARG A 52 -15.05 8.89 -22.42
C ARG A 52 -14.86 7.74 -23.41
N PRO A 53 -13.88 6.85 -23.20
CA PRO A 53 -13.79 5.65 -24.02
C PRO A 53 -15.07 4.83 -23.89
N ALA A 54 -15.56 4.27 -24.99
CA ALA A 54 -16.69 3.36 -24.92
C ALA A 54 -16.29 2.11 -24.13
N ARG A 55 -17.07 1.76 -23.10
CA ARG A 55 -16.94 0.45 -22.47
C ARG A 55 -17.20 -0.61 -23.54
N PRO A 56 -16.33 -1.62 -23.71
CA PRO A 56 -16.66 -2.75 -24.57
C PRO A 56 -18.00 -3.33 -24.11
N VAL A 57 -18.91 -3.64 -25.06
CA VAL A 57 -20.10 -4.44 -24.76
C VAL A 57 -19.66 -5.90 -24.63
N ALA A 58 -18.70 -6.16 -23.76
CA ALA A 58 -18.33 -7.50 -23.40
C ALA A 58 -19.39 -7.98 -22.41
N VAL A 59 -20.09 -9.06 -22.76
CA VAL A 59 -20.89 -9.81 -21.79
C VAL A 59 -19.90 -10.34 -20.76
N ILE A 60 -19.72 -9.62 -19.65
CA ILE A 60 -18.81 -10.06 -18.61
C ILE A 60 -19.46 -11.29 -17.98
N ARG A 61 -18.98 -12.47 -18.33
CA ARG A 61 -19.36 -13.69 -17.62
C ARG A 61 -18.88 -13.48 -16.19
N ARG A 62 -19.79 -13.23 -15.25
CA ARG A 62 -19.51 -13.17 -13.82
C ARG A 62 -19.39 -14.61 -13.32
N PRO A 63 -18.18 -15.18 -13.15
CA PRO A 63 -18.05 -16.51 -12.59
C PRO A 63 -18.55 -16.52 -11.14
N PRO A 64 -18.86 -17.69 -10.57
CA PRO A 64 -19.21 -17.79 -9.15
C PRO A 64 -18.16 -17.11 -8.26
N PRO A 65 -18.57 -16.43 -7.18
CA PRO A 65 -17.64 -15.80 -6.26
C PRO A 65 -16.74 -16.85 -5.59
N PRO A 66 -15.43 -16.60 -5.44
CA PRO A 66 -14.53 -17.51 -4.72
C PRO A 66 -14.92 -17.69 -3.25
N SER A 67 -15.54 -16.68 -2.63
CA SER A 67 -16.14 -16.78 -1.30
C SER A 67 -17.23 -15.71 -1.11
N PRO A 68 -18.12 -15.85 -0.10
CA PRO A 68 -19.16 -14.85 0.19
C PRO A 68 -18.64 -13.45 0.53
N ARG A 69 -17.34 -13.32 0.82
CA ARG A 69 -16.70 -12.05 1.17
C ARG A 69 -16.17 -11.29 -0.04
N HIS A 70 -16.04 -11.95 -1.20
CA HIS A 70 -15.55 -11.30 -2.41
C HIS A 70 -16.60 -10.37 -2.99
N VAL A 71 -16.16 -9.23 -3.49
CA VAL A 71 -17.01 -8.26 -4.18
C VAL A 71 -16.68 -8.27 -5.66
N TRP A 72 -17.71 -8.25 -6.50
CA TRP A 72 -17.55 -8.11 -7.94
C TRP A 72 -17.26 -6.66 -8.28
N VAL A 73 -16.06 -6.40 -8.80
CA VAL A 73 -15.70 -5.11 -9.39
C VAL A 73 -16.06 -5.18 -10.87
N GLU A 74 -17.08 -4.43 -11.28
CA GLU A 74 -17.60 -4.47 -12.65
C GLU A 74 -16.92 -3.48 -13.58
N GLU A 75 -16.60 -2.30 -13.05
CA GLU A 75 -16.05 -1.19 -13.82
C GLU A 75 -14.74 -0.75 -13.18
N ASP A 76 -13.63 -1.13 -13.82
CA ASP A 76 -12.30 -0.68 -13.48
C ASP A 76 -11.57 -0.24 -14.75
N TRP A 77 -10.89 0.90 -14.66
CA TRP A 77 -10.17 1.51 -15.77
C TRP A 77 -8.75 1.82 -15.31
N VAL A 78 -7.79 1.29 -16.06
CA VAL A 78 -6.37 1.51 -15.81
C VAL A 78 -5.82 2.47 -16.86
N LEU A 79 -4.86 3.29 -16.44
CA LEU A 79 -4.14 4.13 -17.38
C LEU A 79 -2.98 3.35 -17.97
N SER A 80 -3.00 3.12 -19.28
CA SER A 80 -1.95 2.41 -20.00
C SER A 80 -1.58 3.17 -21.28
N SER A 81 -0.29 3.42 -21.47
CA SER A 81 0.24 4.13 -22.67
C SER A 81 -0.50 5.41 -23.03
N GLY A 82 -0.83 6.22 -22.02
CA GLY A 82 -1.50 7.52 -22.23
C GLY A 82 -3.01 7.47 -22.44
N ARG A 83 -3.65 6.29 -22.32
CA ARG A 83 -5.10 6.12 -22.51
C ARG A 83 -5.72 5.26 -21.42
N TYR A 84 -6.99 5.53 -21.11
CA TYR A 84 -7.76 4.65 -20.23
C TYR A 84 -8.13 3.37 -20.98
N VAL A 85 -7.77 2.25 -20.38
CA VAL A 85 -8.09 0.90 -20.86
C VAL A 85 -8.99 0.25 -19.82
N TRP A 86 -10.10 -0.31 -20.29
CA TRP A 86 -11.00 -1.06 -19.42
C TRP A 86 -10.32 -2.35 -18.97
N HIS A 87 -10.23 -2.55 -17.66
CA HIS A 87 -9.53 -3.69 -17.06
C HIS A 87 -10.42 -4.93 -16.91
N GLY A 88 -11.71 -4.83 -17.25
CA GLY A 88 -12.66 -5.93 -17.10
C GLY A 88 -13.23 -6.05 -15.70
N GLY A 89 -14.14 -7.01 -15.53
CA GLY A 89 -14.72 -7.33 -14.23
C GLY A 89 -13.95 -8.44 -13.51
N TYR A 90 -13.73 -8.28 -12.21
CA TYR A 90 -12.99 -9.26 -11.37
C TYR A 90 -13.57 -9.36 -9.95
N TRP A 91 -13.27 -10.48 -9.29
CA TRP A 91 -13.56 -10.66 -7.86
C TRP A 91 -12.43 -10.07 -7.01
N ALA A 92 -12.77 -9.12 -6.15
CA ALA A 92 -11.83 -8.51 -5.21
C ALA A 92 -12.07 -9.00 -3.78
N ALA A 93 -10.99 -9.39 -3.09
CA ALA A 93 -11.04 -9.81 -1.69
C ALA A 93 -10.93 -8.58 -0.75
N PRO A 94 -11.75 -8.48 0.30
CA PRO A 94 -11.67 -7.38 1.25
C PRO A 94 -10.38 -7.50 2.10
N PRO A 95 -9.65 -6.39 2.33
CA PRO A 95 -8.39 -6.41 3.06
C PRO A 95 -8.57 -6.67 4.57
N ARG A 96 -9.77 -6.42 5.11
CA ARG A 96 -10.08 -6.63 6.53
C ARG A 96 -11.56 -6.99 6.74
N PRO A 97 -11.93 -7.54 7.90
CA PRO A 97 -13.34 -7.72 8.27
C PRO A 97 -14.12 -6.40 8.17
N ARG A 98 -15.36 -6.48 7.69
CA ARG A 98 -16.28 -5.34 7.54
C ARG A 98 -15.80 -4.23 6.58
N ALA A 99 -14.75 -4.46 5.80
CA ALA A 99 -14.43 -3.57 4.69
C ALA A 99 -15.49 -3.70 3.60
N PHE A 100 -15.90 -2.57 3.02
CA PHE A 100 -16.80 -2.56 1.86
C PHE A 100 -16.13 -1.86 0.70
N TYR A 101 -16.41 -2.34 -0.51
CA TYR A 101 -15.84 -1.78 -1.72
C TYR A 101 -16.68 -0.58 -2.16
N VAL A 102 -16.02 0.56 -2.35
CA VAL A 102 -16.59 1.75 -2.97
C VAL A 102 -16.25 1.69 -4.47
N PRO A 103 -17.24 1.56 -5.36
CA PRO A 103 -16.99 1.49 -6.79
C PRO A 103 -16.25 2.72 -7.34
N GLY A 104 -15.37 2.48 -8.30
CA GLY A 104 -14.77 3.55 -9.09
C GLY A 104 -15.82 4.25 -9.95
N HIS A 105 -15.55 5.48 -10.35
CA HIS A 105 -16.47 6.25 -11.19
C HIS A 105 -15.75 7.27 -12.06
N TRP A 106 -16.38 7.63 -13.18
CA TRP A 106 -15.97 8.76 -13.98
C TRP A 106 -16.42 10.07 -13.33
N ARG A 107 -15.45 10.94 -13.04
CA ARG A 107 -15.70 12.29 -12.55
C ARG A 107 -15.54 13.30 -13.70
N ASN A 108 -16.53 14.15 -13.87
CA ASN A 108 -16.46 15.26 -14.81
C ASN A 108 -15.63 16.41 -14.23
N THR A 109 -14.82 17.03 -15.05
CA THR A 109 -14.01 18.21 -14.75
C THR A 109 -14.20 19.24 -15.88
N PRO A 110 -13.86 20.52 -15.68
CA PRO A 110 -13.95 21.53 -16.75
C PRO A 110 -13.11 21.20 -18.00
N ARG A 111 -12.08 20.34 -17.88
CA ARG A 111 -11.18 19.97 -18.98
C ARG A 111 -11.54 18.63 -19.64
N GLY A 112 -12.52 17.89 -19.10
CA GLY A 112 -12.92 16.55 -19.57
C GLY A 112 -13.32 15.62 -18.43
N SER A 113 -13.34 14.32 -18.66
CA SER A 113 -13.60 13.28 -17.66
C SER A 113 -12.29 12.67 -17.14
N VAL A 114 -12.26 12.29 -15.86
CA VAL A 114 -11.17 11.53 -15.24
C VAL A 114 -11.76 10.30 -14.54
N TRP A 115 -11.07 9.16 -14.62
CA TRP A 115 -11.46 7.98 -13.85
C TRP A 115 -10.96 8.11 -12.41
N VAL A 116 -11.86 7.92 -11.46
CA VAL A 116 -11.55 7.81 -10.03
C VAL A 116 -11.60 6.32 -9.67
N PRO A 117 -10.46 5.67 -9.37
CA PRO A 117 -10.45 4.26 -9.01
C PRO A 117 -11.30 3.96 -7.77
N GLY A 118 -11.92 2.78 -7.76
CA GLY A 118 -12.62 2.27 -6.59
C GLY A 118 -11.63 1.94 -5.47
N HIS A 119 -12.12 1.90 -4.24
CA HIS A 119 -11.28 1.63 -3.07
C HIS A 119 -12.07 0.95 -1.95
N TRP A 120 -11.35 0.32 -1.03
CA TRP A 120 -11.94 -0.26 0.17
C TRP A 120 -12.10 0.79 1.27
N ARG A 121 -13.22 0.74 2.00
CA ARG A 121 -13.51 1.59 3.16
C ARG A 121 -13.88 0.78 4.40
#